data_AF-A0A1M5LLA0-F1
#
_entry.id   AF-A0A1M5LLA0-F1
#
_cell.length_a   1.000
_cell.length_b   1.000
_cell.length_c   1.000
_cell.angle_alpha   90.00
_cell.angle_beta   90.00
_cell.angle_gamma   90.00
#
_symmetry.space_group_name_H-M   'P 1'
#
loop_
_entity.id
_entity.type
_entity.pdbx_description
1 polymer ?
#
loop_
_entity_poly.entity_id
_entity_poly.type
_entity_poly.pdbx_seq_one_letter_code
_entity_poly.pdbx_strand_id
1 'polypeptide(L)'
;MSFFLQLRRLLKFFGIFVYMARNHKKSAEKKTPLIEVVDLFCGIGGLSYGLKSQGLKIKAGYDLDYTCEYAYHHNNDAEFRYEDIRKVTAEEINNTYSKGAIRVLAGCAPCQPFSSYAFKNKNKDPNKYSLLDEFGRLVEDVQPDIVHNGECSTNFKIQIGTCFSTFC
;
A
#
# COMPACT_ATOMS: atom_id res chain seq x y z
N MET A 1 6.78 17.71 23.64
CA MET A 1 5.84 16.57 23.50
C MET A 1 6.08 15.66 22.29
N SER A 2 6.89 16.06 21.28
CA SER A 2 7.14 15.27 20.05
C SER A 2 8.11 14.07 20.24
N PHE A 3 9.10 14.21 21.13
CA PHE A 3 10.17 13.21 21.30
C PHE A 3 9.71 11.87 21.93
N PHE A 4 8.75 11.92 22.85
CA PHE A 4 8.23 10.72 23.52
C PHE A 4 7.35 9.84 22.62
N LEU A 5 6.68 10.42 21.62
CA LEU A 5 5.96 9.66 20.59
C LEU A 5 6.93 8.96 19.62
N GLN A 6 8.05 9.62 19.31
CA GLN A 6 9.07 9.10 18.40
C GLN A 6 9.79 7.87 19.00
N LEU A 7 10.04 7.88 20.32
CA LEU A 7 10.64 6.75 21.04
C LEU A 7 9.67 5.56 21.21
N ARG A 8 8.38 5.82 21.45
CA ARG A 8 7.34 4.77 21.46
C ARG A 8 7.14 4.12 20.09
N ARG A 9 7.30 4.89 19.00
CA ARG A 9 7.29 4.38 17.62
C ARG A 9 8.52 3.49 17.37
N LEU A 10 9.73 3.93 17.76
CA LEU A 10 10.97 3.17 17.57
C LEU A 10 10.97 1.81 18.31
N LEU A 11 10.41 1.75 19.51
CA LEU A 11 10.27 0.50 20.27
C LEU A 11 9.24 -0.46 19.64
N LYS A 12 8.20 0.05 18.97
CA LYS A 12 7.30 -0.78 18.14
C LYS A 12 8.01 -1.30 16.88
N PHE A 13 8.83 -0.47 16.24
CA PHE A 13 9.64 -0.85 15.07
C PHE A 13 10.62 -1.99 15.37
N PHE A 14 11.34 -1.92 16.49
CA PHE A 14 12.22 -3.01 16.92
C PHE A 14 11.42 -4.31 17.21
N GLY A 15 10.22 -4.18 17.79
CA GLY A 15 9.34 -5.32 18.05
C GLY A 15 8.84 -6.04 16.79
N ILE A 16 8.54 -5.31 15.71
CA ILE A 16 8.03 -5.86 14.44
C ILE A 16 9.13 -6.55 13.63
N PHE A 17 10.33 -5.96 13.53
CA PHE A 17 11.46 -6.56 12.82
C PHE A 17 11.92 -7.87 13.49
N VAL A 18 11.98 -7.86 14.82
CA VAL A 18 12.24 -9.06 15.63
C VAL A 18 11.13 -10.11 15.47
N TYR A 19 9.88 -9.71 15.22
CA TYR A 19 8.75 -10.63 15.07
C TYR A 19 8.77 -11.39 13.75
N MET A 20 9.02 -10.70 12.62
CA MET A 20 9.11 -11.34 11.30
C MET A 20 10.28 -12.36 11.22
N ALA A 21 11.40 -12.08 11.89
CA ALA A 21 12.57 -12.95 11.87
C ALA A 21 12.50 -14.17 12.81
N ARG A 22 11.53 -14.26 13.73
CA ARG A 22 11.54 -15.25 14.84
C ARG A 22 10.70 -16.51 14.65
N ASN A 23 9.76 -16.58 13.71
CA ASN A 23 8.74 -17.63 13.72
C ASN A 23 9.06 -18.86 12.86
N HIS A 24 10.17 -19.55 13.17
CA HIS A 24 10.35 -20.96 12.82
C HIS A 24 10.29 -21.92 14.02
N LYS A 25 10.20 -21.44 15.27
CA LYS A 25 10.09 -22.32 16.46
C LYS A 25 9.25 -21.73 17.62
N LYS A 26 8.18 -22.46 17.93
CA LYS A 26 7.47 -22.64 19.23
C LYS A 26 6.38 -21.63 19.70
N SER A 27 5.16 -22.17 19.69
CA SER A 27 4.07 -22.16 20.67
C SER A 27 4.14 -21.22 21.88
N ALA A 28 3.42 -20.10 21.78
CA ALA A 28 2.63 -19.45 22.82
C ALA A 28 1.57 -18.61 22.08
N GLU A 29 0.31 -18.62 22.49
CA GLU A 29 -0.82 -17.94 21.82
C GLU A 29 -0.71 -16.41 21.95
N LYS A 30 0.31 -15.82 21.33
CA LYS A 30 0.42 -14.37 21.13
C LYS A 30 -0.55 -14.03 20.00
N LYS A 31 -1.60 -13.27 20.31
CA LYS A 31 -2.45 -12.61 19.30
C LYS A 31 -1.54 -11.88 18.32
N THR A 32 -1.37 -12.45 17.14
CA THR A 32 -0.62 -11.83 16.06
C THR A 32 -1.37 -10.55 15.70
N PRO A 33 -0.69 -9.41 15.53
CA PRO A 33 -1.38 -8.19 15.18
C PRO A 33 -2.09 -8.41 13.84
N LEU A 34 -3.35 -8.03 13.75
CA LEU A 34 -4.12 -8.09 12.51
C LEU A 34 -3.50 -7.10 11.52
N ILE A 35 -2.96 -7.60 10.41
CA ILE A 35 -2.40 -6.77 9.33
C ILE A 35 -3.39 -6.81 8.18
N GLU A 36 -3.86 -5.64 7.79
CA GLU A 36 -4.86 -5.46 6.73
C GLU A 36 -4.28 -4.63 5.59
N VAL A 37 -4.61 -5.03 4.37
CA VAL A 37 -4.06 -4.44 3.14
C VAL A 37 -5.19 -3.87 2.30
N VAL A 38 -4.98 -2.64 1.81
CA VAL A 38 -5.70 -2.08 0.66
C VAL A 38 -4.72 -1.94 -0.49
N ASP A 39 -5.08 -2.45 -1.67
CA ASP A 39 -4.24 -2.47 -2.87
C ASP A 39 -4.77 -1.47 -3.91
N LEU A 40 -3.98 -0.45 -4.25
CA LEU A 40 -4.31 0.55 -5.27
C LEU A 40 -3.68 0.16 -6.60
N PHE A 41 -4.42 0.28 -7.71
CA PHE A 41 -3.99 -0.21 -9.03
C PHE A 41 -3.80 -1.73 -9.02
N CYS A 42 -4.80 -2.44 -8.48
CA CYS A 42 -4.67 -3.84 -8.12
C CYS A 42 -4.71 -4.82 -9.31
N GLY A 43 -5.28 -4.40 -10.44
CA GLY A 43 -5.53 -5.25 -11.61
C GLY A 43 -6.16 -6.60 -11.22
N ILE A 44 -5.66 -7.69 -11.80
CA ILE A 44 -6.11 -9.05 -11.47
C ILE A 44 -5.69 -9.53 -10.06
N GLY A 45 -4.95 -8.71 -9.29
CA GLY A 45 -4.65 -8.95 -7.88
C GLY A 45 -3.40 -9.79 -7.61
N GLY A 46 -2.38 -9.75 -8.48
CA GLY A 46 -1.14 -10.52 -8.27
C GLY A 46 -0.37 -10.13 -7.01
N LEU A 47 -0.25 -8.82 -6.74
CA LEU A 47 0.36 -8.29 -5.52
C LEU A 47 -0.44 -8.69 -4.27
N SER A 48 -1.75 -8.45 -4.31
CA SER A 48 -2.70 -8.87 -3.29
C SER A 48 -2.59 -10.36 -2.97
N TYR A 49 -2.48 -11.23 -3.98
CA TYR A 49 -2.37 -12.67 -3.78
C TYR A 49 -1.05 -13.05 -3.10
N GLY A 50 0.04 -12.39 -3.47
CA GLY A 50 1.34 -12.54 -2.80
C GLY A 50 1.28 -12.17 -1.32
N LEU A 51 0.67 -11.03 -1.00
CA LEU A 51 0.50 -10.54 0.38
C LEU A 51 -0.44 -11.47 1.18
N LYS A 52 -1.54 -11.92 0.58
CA LYS A 52 -2.45 -12.92 1.16
C LYS A 52 -1.74 -14.21 1.49
N SER A 53 -0.88 -14.70 0.60
CA SER A 53 -0.09 -15.92 0.78
C SER A 53 0.90 -15.83 1.95
N GLN A 54 1.27 -14.61 2.37
CA GLN A 54 2.08 -14.36 3.58
C GLN A 54 1.24 -14.21 4.86
N GLY A 55 -0.08 -14.43 4.77
CA GLY A 55 -1.00 -14.37 5.91
C GLY A 55 -1.53 -12.96 6.22
N LEU A 56 -1.34 -11.98 5.32
CA LEU A 56 -1.96 -10.67 5.46
C LEU A 56 -3.41 -10.71 4.99
N LYS A 57 -4.29 -9.92 5.61
CA LYS A 57 -5.70 -9.87 5.24
C LYS A 57 -5.94 -8.80 4.17
N ILE A 58 -6.24 -9.22 2.95
CA ILE A 58 -6.60 -8.30 1.88
C ILE A 58 -8.03 -7.82 2.11
N LYS A 59 -8.23 -6.51 2.10
CA LYS A 59 -9.52 -5.90 2.41
C LYS A 59 -10.22 -5.38 1.17
N ALA A 60 -9.52 -4.58 0.37
CA ALA A 60 -10.05 -4.04 -0.86
C ALA A 60 -8.93 -3.86 -1.90
N GLY A 61 -9.29 -3.99 -3.17
CA GLY A 61 -8.47 -3.61 -4.31
C GLY A 61 -9.17 -2.55 -5.15
N TYR A 62 -8.42 -1.58 -5.65
CA TYR A 62 -8.94 -0.51 -6.49
C TYR A 62 -8.34 -0.59 -7.89
N ASP A 63 -9.18 -0.58 -8.91
CA ASP A 63 -8.72 -0.46 -10.30
C ASP A 63 -9.78 0.15 -11.21
N LEU A 64 -9.33 0.71 -12.33
CA LEU A 64 -10.16 1.27 -13.39
C LEU A 64 -10.53 0.24 -14.47
N ASP A 65 -10.02 -0.98 -14.37
CA ASP A 65 -10.38 -2.09 -15.26
C ASP A 65 -11.36 -3.07 -14.58
N TYR A 66 -12.63 -2.95 -14.93
CA TYR A 66 -13.70 -3.82 -14.41
C TYR A 66 -13.50 -5.30 -14.79
N THR A 67 -12.75 -5.60 -15.86
CA THR A 67 -12.51 -6.98 -16.27
C THR A 67 -11.73 -7.79 -15.24
N CYS A 68 -11.03 -7.10 -14.34
CA CYS A 68 -10.27 -7.70 -13.26
C CYS A 68 -11.13 -8.19 -12.09
N GLU A 69 -12.38 -7.74 -11.94
CA GLU A 69 -13.22 -7.98 -10.76
C GLU A 69 -13.32 -9.47 -10.39
N TYR A 70 -13.69 -10.32 -11.36
CA TYR A 70 -13.87 -11.74 -11.13
C TYR A 70 -12.58 -12.41 -10.63
N ALA A 71 -11.46 -12.14 -11.31
CA ALA A 71 -10.16 -12.70 -10.96
C ALA A 71 -9.69 -12.19 -9.59
N TYR A 72 -9.88 -10.89 -9.32
CA TYR A 72 -9.48 -10.28 -8.06
C TYR A 72 -10.25 -10.89 -6.89
N HIS A 73 -11.57 -10.96 -6.99
CA HIS A 73 -12.42 -11.50 -5.93
C HIS A 73 -12.10 -12.98 -5.65
N HIS A 74 -12.03 -13.79 -6.70
CA HIS A 74 -11.82 -15.23 -6.59
C HIS A 74 -10.45 -15.59 -6.00
N ASN A 75 -9.40 -14.87 -6.37
CA ASN A 75 -8.04 -15.18 -5.91
C ASN A 75 -7.74 -14.59 -4.52
N ASN A 76 -8.32 -13.44 -4.19
CA ASN A 76 -7.93 -12.67 -3.01
C ASN A 76 -8.91 -12.76 -1.83
N ASP A 77 -10.12 -13.30 -2.01
CA ASP A 77 -11.20 -13.26 -1.01
C ASP A 77 -11.42 -11.83 -0.47
N ALA A 78 -11.33 -10.85 -1.36
CA ALA A 78 -11.37 -9.43 -1.06
C ALA A 78 -12.37 -8.68 -1.95
N GLU A 79 -12.77 -7.50 -1.51
CA GLU A 79 -13.64 -6.61 -2.28
C GLU A 79 -12.85 -5.96 -3.43
N PHE A 80 -13.39 -6.00 -4.63
CA PHE A 80 -12.89 -5.21 -5.75
C PHE A 80 -13.71 -3.93 -5.86
N ARG A 81 -13.04 -2.78 -6.02
CA ARG A 81 -13.65 -1.47 -6.19
C ARG A 81 -13.26 -0.90 -7.53
N TYR A 82 -14.24 -0.86 -8.42
CA TYR A 82 -14.14 -0.20 -9.71
C TYR A 82 -14.19 1.32 -9.51
N GLU A 83 -13.04 1.95 -9.35
CA GLU A 83 -12.97 3.39 -9.10
C GLU A 83 -11.66 4.01 -9.61
N ASP A 84 -11.76 5.26 -10.02
CA ASP A 84 -10.61 6.09 -10.37
C ASP A 84 -9.89 6.53 -9.10
N ILE A 85 -8.61 6.20 -8.96
CA ILE A 85 -7.79 6.61 -7.81
C ILE A 85 -7.80 8.13 -7.58
N ARG A 86 -8.00 8.94 -8.63
CA ARG A 86 -8.16 10.40 -8.53
C ARG A 86 -9.40 10.83 -7.73
N LYS A 87 -10.42 9.97 -7.66
CA LYS A 87 -11.67 10.21 -6.92
C LYS A 87 -11.71 9.53 -5.57
N VAL A 88 -10.84 8.54 -5.35
CA VAL A 88 -10.73 7.84 -4.07
C VAL A 88 -10.29 8.82 -2.98
N THR A 89 -10.95 8.74 -1.84
CA THR A 89 -10.67 9.57 -0.66
C THR A 89 -10.00 8.76 0.43
N ALA A 90 -9.24 9.43 1.30
CA ALA A 90 -8.62 8.76 2.44
C ALA A 90 -9.63 8.26 3.47
N GLU A 91 -10.79 8.90 3.59
CA GLU A 91 -11.88 8.44 4.46
C GLU A 91 -12.38 7.07 4.00
N GLU A 92 -12.60 6.91 2.69
CA GLU A 92 -13.04 5.64 2.10
C GLU A 92 -12.04 4.51 2.38
N ILE A 93 -10.74 4.75 2.15
CA ILE A 93 -9.69 3.79 2.45
C ILE A 93 -9.65 3.49 3.96
N ASN A 94 -9.72 4.51 4.82
CA ASN A 94 -9.68 4.33 6.27
C ASN A 94 -10.86 3.53 6.82
N ASN A 95 -12.05 3.73 6.26
CA ASN A 95 -13.26 2.98 6.63
C ASN A 95 -13.18 1.50 6.26
N THR A 96 -12.25 1.13 5.39
CA THR A 96 -12.02 -0.26 5.00
C THR A 96 -11.25 -1.05 6.07
N TYR A 97 -10.41 -0.36 6.85
CA TYR A 97 -9.61 -1.00 7.90
C TYR A 97 -10.39 -1.20 9.20
N SER A 98 -10.13 -2.32 9.85
CA SER A 98 -10.60 -2.61 11.19
C SER A 98 -9.87 -1.75 12.21
N LYS A 99 -10.59 -1.29 13.24
CA LYS A 99 -10.00 -0.52 14.34
C LYS A 99 -8.90 -1.32 15.04
N GLY A 100 -7.68 -0.76 15.07
CA GLY A 100 -6.52 -1.37 15.73
C GLY A 100 -5.74 -2.39 14.88
N ALA A 101 -6.12 -2.58 13.61
CA ALA A 101 -5.28 -3.29 12.64
C ALA A 101 -4.06 -2.45 12.26
N ILE A 102 -2.97 -3.12 11.87
CA ILE A 102 -1.85 -2.52 11.17
C ILE A 102 -2.30 -2.30 9.72
N ARG A 103 -2.29 -1.04 9.27
CA ARG A 103 -2.79 -0.64 7.95
C ARG A 103 -1.66 -0.65 6.93
N VAL A 104 -1.84 -1.40 5.86
CA VAL A 104 -0.91 -1.47 4.74
C VAL A 104 -1.59 -0.89 3.50
N LEU A 105 -1.07 0.22 2.99
CA LEU A 105 -1.47 0.72 1.69
C LEU A 105 -0.46 0.21 0.65
N ALA A 106 -0.90 -0.74 -0.15
CA ALA A 106 -0.14 -1.30 -1.25
C ALA A 106 -0.59 -0.68 -2.57
N GLY A 107 0.25 -0.76 -3.59
CA GLY A 107 -0.17 -0.50 -4.96
C GLY A 107 0.94 -0.70 -5.96
N CYS A 108 0.57 -0.91 -7.21
CA CYS A 108 1.49 -0.93 -8.34
C CYS A 108 1.19 0.25 -9.24
N ALA A 109 1.42 1.47 -8.74
CA ALA A 109 1.15 2.67 -9.52
C ALA A 109 1.97 2.61 -10.82
N PRO A 110 1.36 2.81 -12.00
CA PRO A 110 2.07 2.69 -13.25
C PRO A 110 3.20 3.72 -13.29
N CYS A 111 4.44 3.25 -13.32
CA CYS A 111 5.61 4.08 -13.58
C CYS A 111 5.48 4.64 -14.99
N GLN A 112 4.98 5.87 -15.10
CA GLN A 112 5.02 6.58 -16.37
C GLN A 112 6.50 6.68 -16.80
N PRO A 113 6.84 6.36 -18.05
CA PRO A 113 8.21 6.51 -18.49
C PRO A 113 8.57 7.99 -18.40
N PHE A 114 9.57 8.30 -17.57
CA PHE A 114 10.31 9.57 -17.57
C PHE A 114 11.09 9.74 -18.89
N SER A 115 10.42 9.53 -20.03
CA SER A 115 11.02 9.68 -21.33
C SER A 115 11.28 11.16 -21.57
N SER A 116 12.51 11.45 -21.98
CA SER A 116 12.98 12.76 -22.43
C SER A 116 12.13 13.36 -23.57
N TYR A 117 11.26 12.57 -24.21
CA TYR A 117 10.29 13.02 -25.21
C TYR A 117 9.08 13.77 -24.61
N ALA A 118 8.65 13.42 -23.39
CA ALA A 118 7.58 14.14 -22.67
C ALA A 118 8.04 15.52 -22.16
N PHE A 119 9.35 15.72 -21.98
CA PHE A 119 9.96 16.98 -21.53
C PHE A 119 10.06 18.05 -22.64
N LYS A 120 9.74 17.74 -23.89
CA LYS A 120 9.78 18.71 -24.99
C LYS A 120 8.60 19.69 -24.99
N ASN A 121 7.53 19.39 -24.24
CA ASN A 121 6.45 20.33 -23.98
C ASN A 121 6.70 21.09 -22.68
N LYS A 122 7.23 22.32 -22.80
CA LYS A 122 7.41 23.27 -21.68
C LYS A 122 6.09 23.76 -21.07
N ASN A 123 4.95 23.38 -21.64
CA ASN A 123 3.62 23.57 -21.04
C ASN A 123 3.26 22.30 -20.26
N LYS A 124 3.83 22.14 -19.05
CA LYS A 124 3.26 21.20 -18.07
C LYS A 124 1.88 21.73 -17.73
N ASP A 125 0.83 21.04 -18.17
CA ASP A 125 -0.53 21.31 -17.69
C ASP A 125 -0.51 21.11 -16.16
N PRO A 126 -0.73 22.16 -15.35
CA PRO A 126 -0.71 22.04 -13.90
C PRO A 126 -1.79 21.09 -13.36
N ASN A 127 -2.78 20.72 -14.18
CA ASN A 127 -3.86 19.79 -13.81
C ASN A 127 -3.55 18.32 -14.13
N LYS A 128 -2.41 18.00 -14.73
CA LYS A 128 -2.06 16.64 -15.10
C LYS A 128 -1.24 15.96 -14.00
N TYR A 129 -1.88 15.67 -12.87
CA TYR A 129 -1.32 14.82 -11.82
C TYR A 129 -0.98 13.45 -12.40
N SER A 130 0.23 12.97 -12.14
CA SER A 130 0.59 11.60 -12.49
C SER A 130 -0.10 10.64 -11.52
N LEU A 131 -0.38 9.40 -11.96
CA LEU A 131 -1.00 8.38 -11.08
C LEU A 131 -0.13 8.08 -9.84
N LEU A 132 1.18 8.35 -9.94
CA LEU A 132 2.10 8.30 -8.81
C LEU A 132 1.86 9.44 -7.81
N ASP A 133 1.54 10.65 -8.28
CA ASP A 133 1.19 11.78 -7.41
C ASP A 133 -0.11 11.50 -6.63
N GLU A 134 -1.09 10.87 -7.28
CA GLU A 134 -2.34 10.45 -6.63
C GLU A 134 -2.11 9.36 -5.58
N PHE A 135 -1.22 8.41 -5.86
CA PHE A 135 -0.79 7.44 -4.86
C PHE A 135 -0.12 8.15 -3.67
N GLY A 136 0.78 9.09 -3.94
CA GLY A 136 1.44 9.92 -2.93
C GLY A 136 0.45 10.70 -2.06
N ARG A 137 -0.53 11.35 -2.70
CA ARG A 137 -1.64 12.05 -2.02
C ARG A 137 -2.37 11.13 -1.06
N LEU A 138 -2.75 9.92 -1.52
CA LEU A 138 -3.45 8.95 -0.67
C LEU A 138 -2.58 8.43 0.47
N VAL A 139 -1.28 8.22 0.25
CA VAL A 139 -0.35 7.85 1.33
C VAL A 139 -0.29 8.95 2.39
N GLU A 140 -0.19 10.21 1.98
CA GLU A 140 -0.17 11.38 2.86
C GLU A 140 -1.46 11.52 3.65
N ASP A 141 -2.61 11.37 2.99
CA ASP A 141 -3.92 11.56 3.61
C ASP A 141 -4.31 10.37 4.52
N VAL A 142 -4.03 9.13 4.12
CA VAL A 142 -4.40 7.91 4.87
C VAL A 142 -3.48 7.70 6.08
N GLN A 143 -2.22 8.14 6.00
CA GLN A 143 -1.18 7.87 7.01
C GLN A 143 -1.13 6.37 7.41
N PRO A 144 -0.95 5.44 6.46
CA PRO A 144 -0.89 4.00 6.77
C PRO A 144 0.34 3.67 7.62
N ASP A 145 0.32 2.52 8.31
CA ASP A 145 1.46 2.06 9.09
C ASP A 145 2.60 1.56 8.19
N ILE A 146 2.25 1.05 7.01
CA ILE A 146 3.17 0.49 6.01
C ILE A 146 2.71 0.93 4.62
N VAL A 147 3.65 1.33 3.77
CA VAL A 147 3.42 1.59 2.34
C VAL A 147 4.20 0.56 1.52
N HIS A 148 3.57 0.01 0.49
CA HIS A 148 4.25 -0.85 -0.47
C HIS A 148 3.92 -0.40 -1.89
N ASN A 149 4.89 0.18 -2.59
CA ASN A 149 4.78 0.44 -4.02
C ASN A 149 5.52 -0.68 -4.76
N GLY A 150 4.78 -1.63 -5.31
CA GLY A 150 5.34 -2.75 -6.07
C GLY A 150 5.69 -2.32 -7.49
N GLU A 151 6.87 -2.69 -7.98
CA GLU A 151 7.12 -2.74 -9.42
C GLU A 151 6.83 -4.17 -9.91
N CYS A 152 6.24 -4.30 -11.10
CA CYS A 152 5.89 -5.58 -11.72
C CYS A 152 7.10 -6.53 -11.92
N SER A 153 8.33 -6.05 -11.74
CA SER A 153 9.58 -6.81 -11.81
C SER A 153 10.14 -7.07 -10.41
N THR A 154 9.69 -8.16 -9.76
CA THR A 154 10.36 -8.90 -8.68
C THR A 154 11.38 -8.13 -7.81
N ASN A 155 10.94 -7.62 -6.66
CA ASN A 155 11.66 -7.70 -5.37
C ASN A 155 10.77 -7.17 -4.25
N PHE A 156 10.36 -8.04 -3.33
CA PHE A 156 9.58 -7.69 -2.15
C PHE A 156 10.45 -6.91 -1.15
N LYS A 157 10.53 -5.58 -1.32
CA LYS A 157 11.08 -4.68 -0.29
C LYS A 157 9.91 -3.98 0.40
N ILE A 158 9.62 -4.39 1.63
CA ILE A 158 8.74 -3.63 2.53
C ILE A 158 9.55 -2.42 2.99
N GLN A 159 9.15 -1.23 2.53
CA GLN A 159 9.74 0.02 2.99
C GLN A 159 8.82 0.61 4.06
N ILE A 160 9.13 0.30 5.31
CA ILE A 160 8.46 0.90 6.48
C ILE A 160 9.02 2.33 6.63
N GLY A 161 8.13 3.34 6.57
CA GLY A 161 8.39 4.76 6.27
C GLY A 161 9.70 5.36 6.82
N THR A 162 10.45 6.13 6.04
CA THR A 162 10.11 7.50 5.59
C THR A 162 10.22 7.69 4.07
N CYS A 163 9.10 7.78 3.35
CA CYS A 163 9.11 8.37 2.02
C CYS A 163 8.71 9.85 2.15
N PHE A 164 9.60 10.68 2.69
CA PHE A 164 9.38 12.13 2.70
C PHE A 164 10.65 12.97 2.48
N SER A 165 11.71 12.43 1.88
CA SER A 165 12.87 13.27 1.58
C SER A 165 13.70 12.91 0.35
N THR A 166 13.27 11.98 -0.51
CA THR A 166 14.04 11.70 -1.74
C THR A 166 13.16 11.18 -2.86
N PHE A 167 12.25 12.04 -3.32
CA PHE A 167 11.83 12.08 -4.71
C PHE A 167 12.23 13.45 -5.26
N CYS A 168 13.51 13.58 -5.57
CA CYS A 168 14.09 14.65 -6.39
C CYS A 168 15.36 14.08 -7.02
#